data_AF-A0A359N024-F1
#
_entry.id   AF-A0A359N024-F1
#
_cell.length_a   1.000
_cell.length_b   1.000
_cell.length_c   1.000
_cell.angle_alpha   90.00
_cell.angle_beta   90.00
_cell.angle_gamma   90.00
#
_symmetry.space_group_name_H-M   'P 1'
#
loop_
_entity.id
_entity.type
_entity.pdbx_description
1 polymer ?
#
loop_
_entity_poly.entity_id
_entity_poly.type
_entity_poly.pdbx_seq_one_letter_code
_entity_poly.pdbx_strand_id
1 'polypeptide(L)' 'MEVPAGYVLQTSPRSSTFKKFGLIQTNSIGIIDQDYCGDSDTIKFPFLNMRSESVTLEAGTRVGQ' A
#
# COMPACT_ATOMS: atom_id res chain seq x y z
N MET A 1 6.35 -10.46 8.11
CA MET A 1 4.96 -11.01 8.19
C MET A 1 4.99 -12.32 7.44
N GLU A 2 4.32 -13.35 7.94
CA GLU A 2 4.23 -14.65 7.27
C GLU A 2 2.79 -14.87 6.81
N VAL A 3 2.60 -15.09 5.51
CA VAL A 3 1.29 -15.39 4.93
C VAL A 3 1.03 -16.90 5.09
N PRO A 4 -0.15 -17.33 5.54
CA PRO A 4 -0.47 -18.76 5.67
C PRO A 4 -0.40 -19.51 4.33
N ALA A 5 -0.07 -20.80 4.40
CA ALA A 5 -0.01 -21.66 3.24
C ALA A 5 -1.34 -21.69 2.46
N GLY A 6 -1.26 -21.44 1.15
CA GLY A 6 -2.42 -21.39 0.25
C GLY A 6 -3.12 -20.03 0.16
N TYR A 7 -2.58 -18.99 0.81
CA TYR A 7 -3.12 -17.63 0.78
C TYR A 7 -2.10 -16.63 0.21
N VAL A 8 -2.60 -15.42 -0.08
CA VAL A 8 -1.79 -14.22 -0.39
C VAL A 8 -2.25 -13.08 0.52
N LEU A 9 -1.35 -12.16 0.83
CA LEU A 9 -1.76 -10.87 1.36
C LEU A 9 -2.02 -9.91 0.18
N GLN A 10 -3.25 -9.41 0.09
CA GLN A 10 -3.61 -8.37 -0.86
C GLN A 10 -3.55 -7.00 -0.18
N THR A 11 -2.90 -6.04 -0.82
CA THR A 11 -2.93 -4.62 -0.44
C THR A 11 -3.72 -3.83 -1.47
N SER A 12 -4.48 -2.84 -1.00
CA SER A 12 -5.32 -1.98 -1.84
C SER A 12 -5.40 -0.56 -1.28
N PRO A 13 -5.61 0.47 -2.13
CA PRO A 13 -5.85 1.81 -1.64
C PRO A 13 -7.20 1.86 -0.94
N ARG A 14 -7.30 2.62 0.15
CA ARG A 14 -8.60 2.88 0.78
C ARG A 14 -9.47 3.70 -0.18
N SER A 15 -10.78 3.53 -0.10
CA SER A 15 -11.73 4.28 -0.94
C SER A 15 -11.56 5.81 -0.84
N SER A 16 -11.14 6.31 0.33
CA SER A 16 -10.91 7.74 0.54
C SER A 16 -9.52 8.23 0.12
N THR A 17 -8.58 7.34 -0.23
CA THR A 17 -7.17 7.71 -0.43
C THR A 17 -7.02 8.70 -1.58
N PHE A 18 -7.62 8.42 -2.73
CA PHE A 18 -7.62 9.36 -3.84
C PHE A 18 -8.37 10.65 -3.48
N LYS A 19 -9.59 10.55 -2.93
CA LYS A 19 -10.41 11.72 -2.58
C LYS A 19 -9.71 12.67 -1.59
N LYS A 20 -9.02 12.14 -0.58
CA LYS A 20 -8.39 12.93 0.49
C LYS A 20 -7.00 13.43 0.11
N PHE A 21 -6.21 12.59 -0.54
CA PHE A 21 -4.78 12.84 -0.73
C PHE A 21 -4.35 12.95 -2.20
N GLY A 22 -5.23 12.63 -3.17
CA GLY A 22 -4.87 12.59 -4.59
C GLY A 22 -3.87 11.49 -4.94
N LEU A 23 -3.73 10.47 -4.08
CA LEU A 23 -2.77 9.39 -4.28
C LEU A 23 -3.42 8.21 -5.00
N ILE A 24 -2.75 7.70 -6.03
CA ILE A 24 -3.11 6.46 -6.74
C ILE A 24 -2.06 5.39 -6.42
N GLN A 25 -2.50 4.21 -6.00
CA GLN A 25 -1.61 3.04 -5.91
C GLN A 25 -1.29 2.56 -7.33
N THR A 26 -0.03 2.69 -7.76
CA THR A 26 0.35 2.56 -9.17
C THR A 26 0.23 1.14 -9.72
N ASN A 27 0.39 0.13 -8.86
CA ASN A 27 0.16 -1.27 -9.21
C ASN A 27 -1.31 -1.71 -9.04
N SER A 28 -2.24 -0.77 -8.77
CA SER A 28 -3.67 -1.00 -8.48
C SER A 28 -3.92 -1.79 -7.20
N ILE A 29 -3.49 -3.05 -7.15
CA ILE A 29 -3.47 -3.91 -5.97
C ILE A 29 -2.07 -4.52 -5.84
N GLY A 30 -1.57 -4.67 -4.61
CA GLY A 30 -0.35 -5.44 -4.35
C GLY A 30 -0.73 -6.85 -3.94
N ILE A 31 -0.09 -7.85 -4.56
CA ILE A 31 -0.17 -9.25 -4.15
C ILE A 31 1.17 -9.59 -3.52
N ILE A 32 1.15 -10.08 -2.29
CA ILE A 32 2.32 -10.46 -1.52
C ILE A 32 2.23 -11.96 -1.28
N ASP A 33 3.17 -12.68 -1.88
CA ASP A 33 3.25 -14.13 -1.85
C ASP A 33 3.93 -14.62 -0.56
N GLN A 34 3.82 -15.92 -0.31
CA GLN A 34 4.27 -16.54 0.94
C GLN A 34 5.79 -16.52 1.14
N ASP A 35 6.56 -16.39 0.06
CA ASP A 35 8.03 -16.32 0.10
C ASP A 35 8.55 -14.91 0.41
N TYR A 36 7.68 -13.89 0.42
CA TYR A 36 8.00 -12.53 0.85
C TYR A 36 7.85 -12.36 2.37
N CYS A 37 8.68 -13.08 3.11
CA CYS A 37 8.59 -13.18 4.58
C CYS A 37 9.93 -13.09 5.31
N GLY A 38 10.98 -12.55 4.68
CA GLY A 38 12.29 -12.37 5.31
C GLY A 38 12.28 -11.36 6.47
N ASP A 39 13.26 -11.47 7.38
CA ASP A 39 13.37 -10.61 8.57
C ASP A 39 13.44 -9.11 8.25
N SER A 40 13.96 -8.77 7.06
CA SER A 40 14.07 -7.40 6.56
C SER A 40 12.96 -6.98 5.61
N ASP A 41 12.01 -7.86 5.29
CA ASP A 41 10.95 -7.56 4.34
C ASP A 41 9.94 -6.57 4.94
N THR A 42 9.53 -5.61 4.10
CA THR A 42 8.60 -4.56 4.51
C THR A 42 7.53 -4.40 3.44
N ILE A 43 6.28 -4.45 3.86
CA ILE A 43 5.13 -4.21 3.00
C ILE A 43 5.05 -2.72 2.71
N LYS A 44 5.04 -2.36 1.42
CA LYS A 44 5.00 -0.97 0.95
C LYS A 44 3.87 -0.78 -0.05
N PHE A 45 3.40 0.47 -0.15
CA PHE A 45 2.42 0.90 -1.13
C PHE A 45 3.10 1.86 -2.11
N PRO A 46 3.17 1.52 -3.41
CA PRO A 46 3.70 2.45 -4.41
C PRO A 46 2.62 3.47 -4.77
N PHE A 47 2.72 4.70 -4.26
CA PHE A 47 1.78 5.77 -4.56
C PHE A 47 2.34 6.78 -5.56
N LEU A 48 1.50 7.20 -6.51
CA LEU A 48 1.70 8.36 -7.36
C LEU A 48 0.84 9.52 -6.84
N ASN A 49 1.45 10.68 -6.65
CA ASN A 49 0.74 11.92 -6.37
C ASN A 49 0.20 12.51 -7.67
N MET A 50 -1.12 12.60 -7.78
CA MET A 50 -1.80 13.14 -8.96
C MET A 50 -2.06 14.65 -8.86
N ARG A 51 -1.65 15.30 -7.77
CA ARG A 51 -1.83 16.74 -7.56
C ARG A 51 -0.63 17.53 -8.09
N SER A 52 -0.86 18.82 -8.36
CA SER A 52 0.19 19.78 -8.68
C SER A 52 1.08 20.10 -7.48
N GLU A 53 0.52 20.04 -6.27
CA GLU A 53 1.19 20.36 -5.02
C GLU A 53 1.71 19.12 -4.28
N SER A 54 2.67 19.33 -3.38
CA SER A 54 3.17 18.27 -2.50
C SER A 54 2.10 17.78 -1.54
N VAL A 55 2.14 16.48 -1.24
CA VAL A 55 1.26 15.81 -0.28
C VAL A 55 2.10 15.27 0.86
N THR A 56 1.85 15.73 2.07
CA THR A 56 2.49 15.23 3.30
C THR A 56 1.56 14.24 3.99
N LEU A 57 2.10 13.08 4.36
CA LEU A 57 1.41 12.08 5.18
C LEU A 57 2.08 12.03 6.55
N GLU A 58 1.34 12.36 7.61
CA GLU A 58 1.83 12.17 8.97
C GLU A 58 1.93 10.68 9.30
N ALA A 59 2.91 10.32 10.14
CA ALA A 59 3.06 8.95 10.63
C ALA A 59 1.75 8.44 11.25
N GLY A 60 1.33 7.22 10.86
CA GLY A 60 0.04 6.65 11.26
C GLY A 60 -1.15 7.01 10.35
N THR A 61 -0.96 7.85 9.32
CA THR A 61 -2.01 8.13 8.33
C THR A 61 -2.34 6.87 7.53
N ARG A 62 -3.58 6.41 7.63
CA ARG A 62 -4.07 5.22 6.91
C ARG A 62 -4.40 5.54 5.45
N VAL A 63 -3.59 5.07 4.51
CA VAL A 63 -3.72 5.28 3.05
C VAL A 63 -3.97 3.99 2.25
N GLY A 64 -3.75 2.82 2.86
CA GLY A 64 -4.01 1.51 2.28
C GLY A 64 -4.63 0.57 3.30
N GLN A 65 -4.99 -0.62 2.83
CA GLN A 65 -5.48 -1.75 3.62
C GLN A 65 -5.04 -3.06 2.97
#